data_AF-A0A3S5JCQ1-F1
#
_entry.id   AF-A0A3S5JCQ1-F1
#
_cell.length_a   1.000
_cell.length_b   1.000
_cell.length_c   1.000
_cell.angle_alpha   90.00
_cell.angle_beta   90.00
_cell.angle_gamma   90.00
#
_symmetry.space_group_name_H-M   'P 1'
#
loop_
_entity.id
_entity.type
_entity.pdbx_description
1 polymer ?
#
loop_
_entity_poly.entity_id
_entity_poly.type
_entity_poly.pdbx_seq_one_letter_code
_entity_poly.pdbx_strand_id
1 'polypeptide(L)'
;ITSAVKVPQTLSHMHYWNVKLKKETSKEEVLNALKTSSRIKFIHYDQGLVSNNTIKEMFLDMGRPWGDMYEVALWEDMLKVVGDELFYAYVVDNQAIVIPETIDAIRALTGIEMDGNKSIAKTNKSLGINQ
;
A
#
# COMPACT_ATOMS: atom_id res chain seq x y z
N ILE A 1 14.93 -10.98 -6.69
CA ILE A 1 14.34 -12.35 -6.71
C ILE A 1 13.06 -12.31 -5.89
N THR A 2 12.01 -13.00 -6.32
CA THR A 2 10.78 -13.14 -5.54
C THR A 2 10.59 -14.59 -5.15
N SER A 3 10.20 -14.84 -3.91
CA SER A 3 9.85 -16.17 -3.40
C SER A 3 8.50 -16.08 -2.71
N ALA A 4 7.70 -17.14 -2.77
CA ALA A 4 6.36 -17.17 -2.19
C ALA A 4 6.18 -18.42 -1.32
N VAL A 5 5.45 -18.25 -0.22
CA VAL A 5 5.01 -19.33 0.67
C VAL A 5 3.53 -19.13 0.98
N LYS A 6 2.78 -20.23 1.05
CA LYS A 6 1.38 -20.22 1.47
C LYS A 6 1.30 -20.60 2.95
N VAL A 7 0.55 -19.81 3.71
CA VAL A 7 0.25 -20.04 5.14
C VAL A 7 -1.26 -20.09 5.35
N PRO A 8 -1.77 -20.71 6.44
CA PRO A 8 -3.20 -20.79 6.73
C PRO A 8 -3.76 -19.45 7.25
N GLN A 9 -3.90 -18.48 6.34
CA GLN A 9 -4.46 -17.15 6.56
C GLN A 9 -5.30 -16.75 5.34
N THR A 10 -6.42 -16.06 5.54
CA THR A 10 -7.37 -15.69 4.46
C THR A 10 -7.54 -14.19 4.25
N LEU A 11 -7.08 -13.36 5.18
CA LEU A 11 -7.40 -11.92 5.19
C LEU A 11 -6.58 -11.09 4.20
N SER A 12 -5.32 -11.46 3.97
CA SER A 12 -4.41 -10.66 3.15
C SER A 12 -3.09 -11.40 2.88
N HIS A 13 -2.27 -10.80 2.02
CA HIS A 13 -0.87 -11.17 1.82
C HIS A 13 0.07 -10.22 2.55
N MET A 14 1.27 -10.69 2.84
CA MET A 14 2.35 -9.91 3.42
C MET A 14 3.59 -10.05 2.55
N HIS A 15 4.23 -8.92 2.28
CA HIS A 15 5.45 -8.85 1.48
C HIS A 15 6.58 -8.35 2.35
N TYR A 16 7.73 -9.02 2.27
CA TYR A 16 8.99 -8.56 2.82
C TYR A 16 9.93 -8.22 1.68
N TRP A 17 10.51 -7.04 1.74
CA TRP A 17 11.44 -6.55 0.74
C TRP A 17 12.82 -6.33 1.35
N ASN A 18 13.82 -6.83 0.64
CA ASN A 18 15.21 -6.40 0.76
C ASN A 18 15.62 -5.85 -0.60
N VAL A 19 15.95 -4.56 -0.64
CA VAL A 19 16.23 -3.81 -1.86
C VAL A 19 17.63 -3.22 -1.78
N LYS A 20 18.50 -3.61 -2.73
CA LYS A 20 19.80 -2.96 -2.96
C LYS A 20 19.57 -1.66 -3.73
N LEU A 21 19.79 -0.53 -3.07
CA LEU A 21 19.71 0.81 -3.65
C LEU A 21 20.97 1.12 -4.46
N LYS A 22 20.87 2.08 -5.39
CA LYS A 22 22.01 2.50 -6.23
C LYS A 22 23.01 3.40 -5.50
N LYS A 23 22.62 3.94 -4.35
CA LYS A 23 23.39 4.87 -3.53
C LYS A 23 23.03 4.68 -2.06
N GLU A 24 23.93 5.08 -1.18
CA GLU A 24 23.59 5.28 0.23
C GLU A 24 22.43 6.25 0.34
N THR A 25 21.46 5.91 1.18
CA THR A 25 20.19 6.64 1.32
C THR A 25 19.77 6.61 2.78
N SER A 26 19.07 7.64 3.26
CA SER A 26 18.52 7.65 4.61
C SER A 26 17.10 7.05 4.67
N LYS A 27 16.67 6.60 5.85
CA LYS A 27 15.28 6.21 6.10
C LYS A 27 14.30 7.33 5.72
N GLU A 28 14.65 8.57 6.05
CA GLU A 28 13.82 9.74 5.79
C GLU A 28 13.67 10.00 4.28
N GLU A 29 14.74 9.90 3.51
CA GLU A 29 14.69 10.04 2.05
C GLU A 29 13.75 9.01 1.40
N VAL A 30 13.82 7.75 1.85
CA VAL A 30 12.92 6.68 1.36
C VAL A 30 11.48 6.97 1.72
N LEU A 31 11.20 7.34 2.97
CA LEU A 31 9.84 7.65 3.43
C LEU A 31 9.27 8.86 2.68
N ASN A 32 10.07 9.90 2.45
CA ASN A 32 9.67 11.07 1.68
C ASN A 32 9.34 10.69 0.23
N ALA A 33 10.13 9.80 -0.40
CA ALA A 33 9.82 9.30 -1.73
C ALA A 33 8.49 8.51 -1.75
N LEU A 34 8.29 7.60 -0.79
CA LEU A 34 7.05 6.81 -0.70
C LEU A 34 5.81 7.69 -0.44
N LYS A 35 5.95 8.78 0.35
CA LYS A 35 4.89 9.76 0.61
C LYS A 35 4.41 10.50 -0.64
N THR A 36 5.22 10.55 -1.70
CA THR A 36 4.76 11.10 -3.00
C THR A 36 3.86 10.16 -3.78
N SER A 37 3.83 8.87 -3.44
CA SER A 37 3.01 7.88 -4.14
C SER A 37 1.59 7.85 -3.59
N SER A 38 0.63 7.72 -4.50
CA SER A 38 -0.75 7.42 -4.12
C SER A 38 -0.89 5.97 -3.65
N ARG A 39 -1.96 5.70 -2.89
CA ARG A 39 -2.39 4.34 -2.48
C ARG A 39 -1.36 3.58 -1.62
N ILE A 40 -0.54 4.31 -0.88
CA ILE A 40 0.26 3.79 0.22
C ILE A 40 -0.31 4.37 1.52
N LYS A 41 -0.69 3.51 2.45
CA LYS A 41 -1.08 3.88 3.81
C LYS A 41 0.07 3.56 4.75
N PHE A 42 0.66 4.58 5.37
CA PHE A 42 1.63 4.35 6.44
C PHE A 42 0.89 3.96 7.72
N ILE A 43 1.40 2.92 8.37
CA ILE A 43 0.93 2.40 9.65
C ILE A 43 2.11 2.22 10.60
N HIS A 44 1.82 2.14 11.89
CA HIS A 44 2.84 1.92 12.93
C HIS A 44 2.43 0.77 13.85
N TYR A 45 3.40 -0.02 14.32
CA TYR A 45 3.17 -1.09 15.29
C TYR A 45 2.63 -0.56 16.62
N ASP A 46 3.10 0.61 17.06
CA ASP A 46 2.70 1.22 18.33
C ASP A 46 1.22 1.66 18.37
N GLN A 47 0.56 1.74 17.21
CA GLN A 47 -0.89 1.95 17.08
C GLN A 47 -1.71 0.66 17.28
N GLY A 48 -1.08 -0.46 17.63
CA GLY A 48 -1.73 -1.78 17.77
C GLY A 48 -1.94 -2.52 16.43
N LEU A 49 -1.40 -1.99 15.33
CA LEU A 49 -1.49 -2.56 13.99
C LEU A 49 -0.42 -3.64 13.76
N VAL A 50 -0.38 -4.63 14.66
CA VAL A 50 0.69 -5.64 14.73
C VAL A 50 0.46 -6.88 13.85
N SER A 51 -0.75 -7.06 13.32
CA SER A 51 -1.16 -8.23 12.55
C SER A 51 -2.17 -7.89 11.47
N ASN A 52 -2.29 -8.78 10.48
CA ASN A 52 -3.17 -8.58 9.33
C ASN A 52 -4.64 -8.32 9.71
N ASN A 53 -5.15 -8.96 10.78
CA ASN A 53 -6.53 -8.78 11.21
C ASN A 53 -6.77 -7.41 11.83
N THR A 54 -5.85 -6.87 12.65
CA THR A 54 -6.04 -5.55 13.26
C THR A 54 -6.00 -4.43 12.22
N ILE A 55 -5.21 -4.61 11.14
CA ILE A 55 -5.24 -3.70 9.99
C ILE A 55 -6.59 -3.78 9.27
N LYS A 56 -7.09 -5.00 8.98
CA LYS A 56 -8.39 -5.18 8.31
C LYS A 56 -9.55 -4.61 9.14
N GLU A 57 -9.51 -4.81 10.46
CA GLU A 57 -10.46 -4.23 11.42
C GLU A 57 -10.43 -2.69 11.41
N MET A 58 -9.24 -2.07 11.36
CA MET A 58 -9.12 -0.61 11.22
C MET A 58 -9.87 -0.09 9.97
N PHE A 59 -9.72 -0.75 8.82
CA PHE A 59 -10.44 -0.34 7.61
C PHE A 59 -11.94 -0.61 7.67
N LEU A 60 -12.38 -1.64 8.42
CA LEU A 60 -13.79 -1.88 8.71
C LEU A 60 -14.38 -0.75 9.57
N ASP A 61 -13.66 -0.34 10.62
CA ASP A 61 -14.05 0.75 11.52
C ASP A 61 -14.09 2.11 10.81
N MET A 62 -13.28 2.28 9.75
CA MET A 62 -13.36 3.44 8.85
C MET A 62 -14.63 3.46 7.98
N GLY A 63 -15.48 2.43 8.06
CA GLY A 63 -16.73 2.33 7.32
C GLY A 63 -16.55 1.84 5.88
N ARG A 64 -15.41 1.25 5.53
CA ARG A 64 -15.22 0.70 4.19
C ARG A 64 -16.04 -0.58 4.01
N PRO A 65 -16.65 -0.79 2.83
CA PRO A 65 -17.31 -2.06 2.51
C PRO A 65 -16.34 -3.22 2.79
N TRP A 66 -16.78 -4.22 3.56
CA TRP A 66 -15.99 -5.42 3.90
C TRP A 66 -14.58 -5.16 4.49
N GLY A 67 -14.32 -3.94 5.00
CA GLY A 67 -12.99 -3.51 5.45
C GLY A 67 -11.97 -3.41 4.31
N ASP A 68 -12.40 -3.10 3.09
CA ASP A 68 -11.56 -3.08 1.89
C ASP A 68 -10.31 -2.19 2.02
N MET A 69 -9.14 -2.77 1.79
CA MET A 69 -7.88 -2.02 1.73
C MET A 69 -7.49 -1.78 0.28
N TYR A 70 -7.82 -0.61 -0.24
CA TYR A 70 -7.42 -0.18 -1.59
C TYR A 70 -5.96 0.24 -1.66
N GLU A 71 -5.37 0.57 -0.51
CA GLU A 71 -3.96 0.91 -0.35
C GLU A 71 -3.14 -0.31 0.09
N VAL A 72 -1.86 -0.32 -0.25
CA VAL A 72 -0.90 -1.14 0.50
C VAL A 72 -0.67 -0.51 1.87
N ALA A 73 -0.68 -1.31 2.92
CA ALA A 73 -0.40 -0.84 4.28
C ALA A 73 1.07 -1.12 4.62
N LEU A 74 1.89 -0.07 4.72
CA LEU A 74 3.34 -0.17 4.96
C LEU A 74 3.67 0.27 6.38
N TRP A 75 4.43 -0.54 7.10
CA TRP A 75 4.92 -0.19 8.44
C TRP A 75 6.09 0.80 8.37
N GLU A 76 5.82 2.08 8.66
CA GLU A 76 6.80 3.17 8.61
C GLU A 76 7.91 3.00 9.66
N ASP A 77 7.54 2.48 10.83
CA ASP A 77 8.44 2.22 11.93
C ASP A 77 9.36 0.99 11.70
N MET A 78 8.87 -0.05 11.00
CA MET A 78 9.70 -1.19 10.59
C MET A 78 10.67 -0.90 9.45
N LEU A 79 10.40 0.12 8.62
CA LEU A 79 11.29 0.46 7.51
C LEU A 79 12.68 0.80 8.03
N LYS A 80 13.69 0.12 7.48
CA LYS A 80 15.09 0.26 7.89
C LYS A 80 15.99 0.40 6.67
N VAL A 81 16.99 1.26 6.78
CA VAL A 81 18.06 1.38 5.80
C VAL A 81 19.40 1.12 6.48
N VAL A 82 20.25 0.31 5.86
CA VAL A 82 21.61 -0.01 6.31
C VAL A 82 22.56 0.19 5.12
N GLY A 83 23.28 1.31 5.10
CA GLY A 83 24.11 1.71 3.96
C GLY A 83 23.24 1.95 2.72
N ASP A 84 23.37 1.09 1.72
CA ASP A 84 22.59 1.07 0.48
C ASP A 84 21.57 -0.08 0.42
N GLU A 85 21.24 -0.72 1.54
CA GLU A 85 20.20 -1.76 1.62
C GLU A 85 18.95 -1.24 2.35
N LEU A 86 17.79 -1.39 1.72
CA LEU A 86 16.47 -1.01 2.24
C LEU A 86 15.66 -2.27 2.58
N PHE A 87 15.12 -2.28 3.80
CA PHE A 87 14.27 -3.34 4.33
C PHE A 87 12.91 -2.76 4.74
N TYR A 88 11.82 -3.37 4.27
CA TYR A 88 10.47 -2.99 4.67
C TYR A 88 9.49 -4.14 4.47
N ALA A 89 8.32 -4.02 5.10
CA ALA A 89 7.22 -4.94 4.93
C ALA A 89 5.92 -4.18 4.69
N TYR A 90 5.01 -4.78 3.94
CA TYR A 90 3.65 -4.27 3.77
C TYR A 90 2.62 -5.37 3.65
N VAL A 91 1.38 -5.03 3.95
CA VAL A 91 0.19 -5.87 3.81
C VAL A 91 -0.59 -5.47 2.56
N VAL A 92 -1.08 -6.48 1.85
CA VAL A 92 -1.93 -6.32 0.67
C VAL A 92 -3.24 -7.05 0.89
N ASP A 93 -4.34 -6.33 0.83
CA ASP A 93 -5.66 -6.94 0.71
C ASP A 93 -5.88 -7.38 -0.73
N ASN A 94 -5.67 -8.67 -0.98
CA ASN A 94 -5.80 -9.26 -2.30
C ASN A 94 -7.24 -9.25 -2.83
N GLN A 95 -8.23 -8.94 -2.00
CA GLN A 95 -9.64 -8.84 -2.40
C GLN A 95 -9.96 -7.47 -3.00
N ALA A 96 -9.27 -6.41 -2.56
CA ALA A 96 -9.63 -5.02 -2.87
C ALA A 96 -8.57 -4.22 -3.63
N ILE A 97 -7.28 -4.57 -3.53
CA ILE A 97 -6.16 -3.74 -4.02
C ILE A 97 -6.28 -3.33 -5.50
N VAL A 98 -6.86 -4.18 -6.36
CA VAL A 98 -6.98 -3.93 -7.80
C VAL A 98 -8.25 -3.18 -8.23
N ILE A 99 -9.18 -2.94 -7.30
CA ILE A 99 -10.43 -2.21 -7.57
C ILE A 99 -10.14 -0.80 -8.13
N PRO A 100 -9.35 0.07 -7.46
CA PRO A 100 -9.07 1.39 -8.01
C PRO A 100 -8.32 1.33 -9.35
N GLU A 101 -7.40 0.38 -9.52
CA GLU A 101 -6.64 0.19 -10.76
C GLU A 101 -7.55 -0.14 -11.94
N THR A 102 -8.57 -0.97 -11.72
CA THR A 102 -9.56 -1.35 -12.75
C THR A 102 -10.35 -0.13 -13.22
N ILE A 103 -10.74 0.75 -12.28
CA ILE A 103 -11.49 1.97 -12.60
C ILE A 103 -10.64 2.93 -13.44
N ASP A 104 -9.36 3.10 -13.08
CA ASP A 104 -8.44 3.95 -13.84
C ASP A 104 -8.14 3.38 -15.22
N ALA A 105 -7.95 2.06 -15.32
CA ALA A 105 -7.73 1.38 -16.59
C ALA A 105 -8.90 1.58 -17.55
N ILE A 106 -10.15 1.53 -17.07
CA ILE A 106 -11.33 1.82 -17.89
C ILE A 106 -11.25 3.22 -18.48
N ARG A 107 -10.91 4.24 -17.68
CA ARG A 107 -10.83 5.63 -18.20
C ARG A 107 -9.71 5.79 -19.22
N ALA A 108 -8.56 5.16 -18.98
CA ALA A 108 -7.43 5.17 -19.91
C ALA A 108 -7.77 4.48 -21.24
N LEU A 109 -8.39 3.29 -21.21
CA LEU A 109 -8.74 2.52 -22.40
C LEU A 109 -9.85 3.16 -23.23
N THR A 110 -10.79 3.84 -22.58
CA THR A 110 -11.92 4.50 -23.25
C THR A 110 -11.61 5.92 -23.71
N GLY A 111 -10.49 6.50 -23.28
CA GLY A 111 -10.14 7.89 -23.54
C GLY A 111 -11.02 8.91 -22.81
N ILE A 112 -11.82 8.50 -21.82
CA ILE A 112 -12.68 9.39 -21.01
C ILE A 112 -11.83 10.36 -20.18
N GLU A 113 -10.67 9.91 -19.70
CA GLU A 113 -9.68 10.73 -19.02
C GLU A 113 -8.29 10.33 -19.53
N MET A 114 -7.57 11.29 -20.09
CA MET A 114 -6.23 11.07 -20.66
C MET A 114 -5.11 11.39 -19.65
N ASP A 115 -5.43 12.15 -18.60
CA ASP A 115 -4.50 12.47 -17.51
C ASP A 115 -4.63 11.44 -16.39
N GLY A 116 -3.62 10.56 -16.27
CA GLY A 116 -3.60 9.50 -15.26
C GLY A 116 -3.73 10.03 -13.83
N ASN A 117 -3.13 11.19 -13.51
CA ASN A 117 -3.22 11.76 -12.17
C ASN A 117 -4.65 12.24 -11.85
N LYS A 118 -5.35 12.80 -12.84
CA LYS A 118 -6.77 13.18 -12.68
C LYS A 118 -7.65 11.94 -12.50
N SER A 119 -7.38 10.86 -13.24
CA SER A 119 -8.13 9.60 -13.07
C SER A 119 -7.94 9.04 -11.66
N ILE A 120 -6.68 8.92 -11.22
CA ILE A 120 -6.32 8.43 -9.88
C ILE A 120 -7.01 9.27 -8.80
N ALA A 121 -6.92 10.60 -8.87
CA ALA A 121 -7.55 11.49 -7.90
C ALA A 121 -9.08 11.33 -7.87
N LYS A 122 -9.71 11.17 -9.04
CA LYS A 122 -11.16 10.96 -9.16
C LYS A 122 -11.58 9.62 -8.56
N THR A 123 -10.84 8.55 -8.84
CA THR A 123 -11.07 7.21 -8.27
C THR A 123 -10.90 7.23 -6.75
N ASN A 124 -9.79 7.78 -6.27
CA ASN A 124 -9.48 7.85 -4.85
C ASN A 124 -10.56 8.60 -4.08
N LYS A 125 -10.99 9.76 -4.58
CA LYS A 125 -12.09 10.53 -3.99
C LYS A 125 -13.38 9.72 -3.92
N SER A 126 -13.72 8.95 -4.97
CA SER A 126 -14.94 8.15 -4.99
C SER A 126 -14.90 6.95 -4.04
N LEU A 127 -13.71 6.46 -3.69
CA LEU A 127 -13.50 5.30 -2.83
C LEU A 127 -13.10 5.67 -1.39
N GLY A 128 -13.01 6.96 -1.05
CA GLY A 128 -12.57 7.40 0.29
C GLY A 128 -11.10 7.05 0.58
N ILE A 129 -10.26 7.07 -0.45
CA ILE A 129 -8.80 6.94 -0.32
C ILE A 129 -8.26 8.34 -0.02
N ASN A 130 -8.05 8.63 1.26
CA ASN A 130 -7.49 9.90 1.73
C ASN A 130 -6.00 9.73 1.97
N GLN A 131 -5.17 10.54 1.31
CA GLN A 131 -3.75 10.71 1.66
C GLN A 131 -3.62 11.53 2.94
#